data_AF-A0A6P7NU17-F1
#
_entry.id   AF-A0A6P7NU17-F1
#
_cell.length_a   1.000
_cell.length_b   1.000
_cell.length_c   1.000
_cell.angle_alpha   90.00
_cell.angle_beta   90.00
_cell.angle_gamma   90.00
#
_symmetry.space_group_name_H-M   'P 1'
#
loop_
_entity.id
_entity.type
_entity.pdbx_description
1 polymer ?
#
loop_
_entity_poly.entity_id
_entity_poly.type
_entity_poly.pdbx_seq_one_letter_code
_entity_poly.pdbx_strand_id
1 'polypeptide(L)'
;MSGDQNGEKQEFWVDNRRNSEKNGSRKQGGEPNGATMFPHHSTVQKMMDFAAAAPKVQLLSEAAEEDAAPKGVSTSSSRKHQKHHRLKCHRGIDAWKRWVQWRRSQSAGRRRSNAVTLKENILDCSASELNDGLCCFISEVKRPDGEQYSTSSLFYLCLAIQQHLFQNGRTENIFSDLIYNQFSTKFTEILKRFQPAVRAGGSIQSRVEEEFLWECKQLGAYSPIILLNTLLFFCSKYFGFSTVEQHRQLSFAHVMRCSRTGKDNTKVTFLLFKARGTENQAESDADGVPAKKRKKNEAEGKKLKMMENPENPLRCPVKLYEFYLSKCSESVRQRSDMFYLHPDCSCVPSSPLWFSSAPLDGRVMEAMLVRTLSVREVQCRQRRALGQTSGY
;
A
#
# COMPACT_ATOMS: atom_id res chain seq x y z
N MET A 1 66.52 22.37 53.48
CA MET A 1 67.65 22.78 52.61
C MET A 1 67.14 22.62 51.19
N SER A 2 66.64 23.72 50.61
CA SER A 2 67.39 24.56 49.64
C SER A 2 67.68 23.77 48.36
N GLY A 3 67.37 24.18 47.15
CA GLY A 3 66.78 25.35 46.52
C GLY A 3 66.60 24.94 45.04
N ASP A 4 65.51 25.31 44.38
CA ASP A 4 65.32 26.55 43.63
C ASP A 4 65.79 26.45 42.16
N GLN A 5 64.90 26.91 41.27
CA GLN A 5 65.11 27.50 39.93
C GLN A 5 65.25 26.58 38.70
N ASN A 6 64.63 26.83 37.54
CA ASN A 6 63.66 27.84 37.08
C ASN A 6 63.22 27.48 35.64
N GLY A 7 62.12 28.05 35.14
CA GLY A 7 61.78 28.15 33.70
C GLY A 7 60.44 27.51 33.33
N GLU A 8 59.28 28.14 33.61
CA GLU A 8 58.54 29.09 32.72
C GLU A 8 58.11 28.43 31.39
N LYS A 9 56.82 28.30 31.04
CA LYS A 9 55.70 29.27 31.01
C LYS A 9 54.36 28.54 31.29
N GLN A 10 53.47 28.96 32.21
CA GLN A 10 52.45 30.05 32.12
C GLN A 10 51.60 30.01 30.83
N GLU A 11 50.28 30.15 30.78
CA GLU A 11 49.15 30.47 31.69
C GLU A 11 47.86 30.09 30.90
N PHE A 12 46.81 29.46 31.44
CA PHE A 12 45.78 29.87 32.41
C PHE A 12 44.86 31.03 31.97
N TRP A 13 43.55 30.82 32.09
CA TRP A 13 42.47 31.65 32.70
C TRP A 13 41.12 31.04 32.24
N VAL A 14 40.27 30.38 33.04
CA VAL A 14 39.60 30.69 34.33
C VAL A 14 38.11 30.96 34.10
N ASP A 15 37.35 30.26 34.91
CA ASP A 15 35.92 30.32 35.18
C ASP A 15 35.54 31.65 35.87
N ASN A 16 34.39 32.26 35.55
CA ASN A 16 33.77 33.20 36.49
C ASN A 16 32.25 33.30 36.33
N ARG A 17 31.54 32.87 37.38
CA ARG A 17 30.15 33.22 37.70
C ARG A 17 30.10 34.60 38.37
N ARG A 18 29.24 35.51 37.91
CA ARG A 18 28.25 36.20 38.78
C ARG A 18 27.23 37.06 38.02
N ASN A 19 25.96 36.69 38.19
CA ASN A 19 24.77 37.51 38.49
C ASN A 19 24.67 38.96 37.95
N SER A 20 23.65 39.20 37.11
CA SER A 20 22.81 40.39 37.21
C SER A 20 21.38 40.06 36.77
N GLU A 21 20.43 40.34 37.66
CA GLU A 21 19.00 40.10 37.53
C GLU A 21 18.30 41.01 36.48
N LYS A 22 17.05 40.64 36.17
CA LYS A 22 15.88 41.46 35.73
C LYS A 22 15.70 41.76 34.24
N ASN A 23 14.86 40.93 33.61
CA ASN A 23 13.60 41.25 32.90
C ASN A 23 13.34 40.08 31.93
N GLY A 24 12.36 39.21 32.15
CA GLY A 24 10.95 39.57 32.08
C GLY A 24 10.47 39.54 30.63
N SER A 25 10.29 38.36 30.01
CA SER A 25 9.18 38.08 29.09
C SER A 25 9.19 36.64 28.55
N ARG A 26 8.05 36.01 28.79
CA ARG A 26 7.58 34.68 28.41
C ARG A 26 7.49 34.51 26.88
N LYS A 27 8.19 33.53 26.32
CA LYS A 27 7.75 32.79 25.12
C LYS A 27 8.03 31.31 25.30
N GLN A 28 6.96 30.54 25.50
CA GLN A 28 6.96 29.08 25.45
C GLN A 28 7.41 28.65 24.06
N GLY A 29 8.45 27.82 23.99
CA GLY A 29 8.84 27.13 22.78
C GLY A 29 7.76 26.12 22.40
N GLY A 30 7.16 26.31 21.23
CA GLY A 30 6.35 25.30 20.58
C GLY A 30 7.26 24.25 19.96
N GLU A 31 6.99 22.98 20.25
CA GLU A 31 7.55 21.83 19.53
C GLU A 31 7.24 21.94 18.02
N PRO A 32 8.17 21.54 17.13
CA PRO A 32 7.86 21.46 15.72
C PRO A 32 7.05 20.18 15.49
N ASN A 33 5.73 20.33 15.35
CA ASN A 33 4.88 19.28 14.79
C ASN A 33 5.38 18.96 13.37
N GLY A 34 5.96 17.77 13.20
CA GLY A 34 6.30 17.18 11.92
C GLY A 34 5.04 16.83 11.12
N ALA A 35 4.40 17.85 10.56
CA ALA A 35 3.39 17.67 9.53
C ALA A 35 4.11 17.44 8.20
N THR A 36 4.20 16.19 7.79
CA THR A 36 4.57 15.80 6.42
C THR A 36 3.61 16.46 5.43
N MET A 37 4.07 17.52 4.75
CA MET A 37 3.36 18.09 3.60
C MET A 37 3.35 17.06 2.47
N PHE A 38 2.23 16.39 2.28
CA PHE A 38 2.02 15.52 1.12
C PHE A 38 1.51 16.33 -0.08
N PRO A 39 1.92 16.01 -1.31
CA PRO A 39 1.67 16.89 -2.45
C PRO A 39 0.25 16.78 -3.00
N HIS A 40 -0.21 17.86 -3.62
CA HIS A 40 -1.39 17.82 -4.51
C HIS A 40 -1.17 16.85 -5.68
N HIS A 41 -2.27 16.34 -6.25
CA HIS A 41 -2.29 15.45 -7.43
C HIS A 41 -1.35 15.90 -8.57
N SER A 42 -1.23 17.22 -8.81
CA SER A 42 -0.35 17.79 -9.83
C SER A 42 1.15 17.58 -9.56
N THR A 43 1.56 17.46 -8.31
CA THR A 43 2.97 17.30 -7.94
C THR A 43 3.40 15.83 -8.03
N VAL A 44 2.52 14.89 -7.67
CA VAL A 44 2.74 13.47 -7.91
C VAL A 44 2.75 13.16 -9.42
N GLN A 45 1.88 13.83 -10.19
CA GLN A 45 1.91 13.77 -11.65
C GLN A 45 3.26 14.25 -12.20
N LYS A 46 3.73 15.45 -11.79
CA LYS A 46 5.04 15.98 -12.19
C LYS A 46 6.21 15.07 -11.78
N MET A 47 6.12 14.42 -10.62
CA MET A 47 7.14 13.47 -10.16
C MET A 47 7.15 12.17 -10.96
N MET A 48 5.98 11.65 -11.36
CA MET A 48 5.90 10.51 -12.26
C MET A 48 6.32 10.86 -13.68
N ASP A 49 5.98 12.05 -14.18
CA ASP A 49 6.42 12.53 -15.49
C ASP A 49 7.96 12.69 -15.49
N PHE A 50 8.54 13.21 -14.41
CA PHE A 50 9.99 13.29 -14.22
C PHE A 50 10.64 11.91 -14.11
N ALA A 51 10.02 10.96 -13.40
CA ALA A 51 10.51 9.58 -13.32
C ALA A 51 10.34 8.79 -14.62
N ALA A 52 9.31 9.10 -15.42
CA ALA A 52 9.12 8.56 -16.77
C ALA A 52 10.10 9.16 -17.78
N ALA A 53 10.60 10.38 -17.51
CA ALA A 53 11.68 11.04 -18.24
C ALA A 53 13.09 10.67 -17.75
N ALA A 54 13.22 9.97 -16.62
CA ALA A 54 14.49 9.48 -16.12
C ALA A 54 15.10 8.47 -17.13
N PRO A 55 16.43 8.48 -17.34
CA PRO A 55 17.06 7.58 -18.30
C PRO A 55 16.72 6.13 -17.96
N LYS A 56 16.44 5.32 -18.99
CA LYS A 56 16.20 3.88 -18.86
C LYS A 56 17.31 3.28 -18.01
N VAL A 57 16.99 2.89 -16.78
CA VAL A 57 17.88 2.07 -15.97
C VAL A 57 18.03 0.74 -16.71
N GLN A 58 19.20 0.54 -17.32
CA GLN A 58 19.57 -0.73 -17.96
C GLN A 58 19.68 -1.79 -16.86
N LEU A 59 18.58 -2.47 -16.59
CA LEU A 59 18.61 -3.75 -15.89
C LEU A 59 19.08 -4.79 -16.92
N LEU A 60 20.32 -5.24 -16.80
CA LEU A 60 20.94 -6.27 -17.63
C LEU A 60 20.16 -7.59 -17.52
N SER A 61 19.26 -7.84 -18.47
CA SER A 61 18.98 -9.15 -19.08
C SER A 61 17.80 -9.00 -20.05
N GLU A 62 18.09 -8.68 -21.31
CA GLU A 62 17.09 -8.64 -22.39
C GLU A 62 17.01 -10.06 -22.99
N ALA A 63 15.92 -10.77 -22.72
CA ALA A 63 15.65 -12.07 -23.32
C ALA A 63 14.50 -11.92 -24.33
N ALA A 64 14.80 -12.10 -25.61
CA ALA A 64 13.83 -12.24 -26.68
C ALA A 64 13.47 -13.73 -26.83
N GLU A 65 12.19 -14.07 -26.74
CA GLU A 65 11.69 -15.38 -27.16
C GLU A 65 10.98 -15.24 -28.51
N GLU A 66 11.49 -15.93 -29.52
CA GLU A 66 10.82 -16.26 -30.78
C GLU A 66 10.36 -17.72 -30.69
N ASP A 67 9.07 -18.01 -30.97
CA ASP A 67 8.71 -19.06 -31.94
C ASP A 67 7.21 -19.13 -32.30
N ALA A 68 6.96 -19.86 -33.40
CA ALA A 68 5.89 -19.85 -34.39
C ALA A 68 4.42 -20.19 -34.01
N ALA A 69 3.51 -19.88 -34.96
CA ALA A 69 2.04 -20.07 -34.94
C ALA A 69 1.61 -21.33 -35.75
N PRO A 70 0.30 -21.71 -35.82
CA PRO A 70 -0.68 -21.00 -36.68
C PRO A 70 -2.16 -20.90 -36.21
N LYS A 71 -2.84 -19.87 -36.78
CA LYS A 71 -4.26 -19.69 -37.26
C LYS A 71 -5.45 -20.06 -36.34
N GLY A 72 -6.56 -19.32 -36.23
CA GLY A 72 -7.09 -18.10 -36.87
C GLY A 72 -8.57 -17.90 -36.44
N VAL A 73 -9.11 -16.69 -36.66
CA VAL A 73 -10.54 -16.27 -36.77
C VAL A 73 -10.78 -14.91 -36.07
N SER A 74 -10.92 -13.89 -36.91
CA SER A 74 -11.54 -12.58 -36.71
C SER A 74 -13.03 -12.75 -36.36
N THR A 75 -13.75 -11.92 -35.61
CA THR A 75 -13.91 -10.46 -35.70
C THR A 75 -14.83 -9.99 -34.55
N SER A 76 -14.70 -8.69 -34.25
CA SER A 76 -15.70 -7.75 -33.69
C SER A 76 -16.38 -8.05 -32.33
N SER A 77 -16.06 -7.21 -31.34
CA SER A 77 -16.97 -6.95 -30.22
C SER A 77 -16.86 -5.49 -29.76
N SER A 78 -17.99 -4.82 -29.88
CA SER A 78 -18.27 -3.42 -29.59
C SER A 78 -17.96 -3.07 -28.12
N ARG A 79 -17.14 -2.02 -27.91
CA ARG A 79 -16.74 -1.53 -26.58
C ARG A 79 -17.93 -0.86 -25.89
N LYS A 80 -18.65 -1.60 -25.03
CA LYS A 80 -19.53 -1.00 -24.02
C LYS A 80 -18.66 -0.23 -23.03
N HIS A 81 -18.76 1.10 -23.00
CA HIS A 81 -18.21 1.92 -21.93
C HIS A 81 -18.77 1.42 -20.59
N GLN A 82 -17.92 0.81 -19.75
CA GLN A 82 -18.29 0.51 -18.37
C GLN A 82 -18.49 1.84 -17.64
N LYS A 83 -19.72 2.15 -17.24
CA LYS A 83 -20.00 3.24 -16.29
C LYS A 83 -19.33 2.88 -14.96
N HIS A 84 -18.19 3.49 -14.68
CA HIS A 84 -17.53 3.40 -13.38
C HIS A 84 -18.44 4.05 -12.33
N HIS A 85 -18.77 3.31 -11.27
CA HIS A 85 -19.55 3.85 -10.16
C HIS A 85 -18.62 4.66 -9.29
N ARG A 86 -18.96 5.93 -9.00
CA ARG A 86 -18.18 6.80 -8.12
C ARG A 86 -18.48 6.50 -6.66
N LEU A 87 -17.47 6.54 -5.80
CA LEU A 87 -17.63 6.39 -4.35
C LEU A 87 -18.53 7.50 -3.80
N LYS A 88 -19.58 7.12 -3.08
CA LYS A 88 -20.55 8.06 -2.51
C LYS A 88 -20.11 8.48 -1.11
N CYS A 89 -19.25 9.51 -1.03
CA CYS A 89 -18.68 10.01 0.22
C CYS A 89 -19.75 10.36 1.29
N HIS A 90 -20.89 10.93 0.88
CA HIS A 90 -21.99 11.27 1.80
C HIS A 90 -22.44 10.09 2.66
N ARG A 91 -22.42 8.85 2.15
CA ARG A 91 -22.85 7.67 2.93
C ARG A 91 -22.01 7.44 4.18
N GLY A 92 -20.70 7.67 4.10
CA GLY A 92 -19.79 7.59 5.25
C GLY A 92 -20.08 8.69 6.26
N ILE A 93 -20.28 9.92 5.77
CA ILE A 93 -20.53 11.10 6.59
C ILE A 93 -21.90 11.04 7.29
N ASP A 94 -22.93 10.61 6.59
CA ASP A 94 -24.28 10.45 7.16
C ASP A 94 -24.31 9.32 8.20
N ALA A 95 -23.52 8.26 8.00
CA ALA A 95 -23.35 7.21 9.01
C ALA A 95 -22.60 7.74 10.25
N TRP A 96 -21.52 8.50 10.05
CA TRP A 96 -20.79 9.15 11.14
C TRP A 96 -21.69 10.07 11.96
N LYS A 97 -22.39 11.01 11.31
CA LYS A 97 -23.30 11.96 11.97
C LYS A 97 -24.39 11.25 12.78
N ARG A 98 -25.06 10.26 12.18
CA ARG A 98 -26.09 9.47 12.88
C ARG A 98 -25.53 8.71 14.08
N TRP A 99 -24.34 8.15 13.96
CA TRP A 99 -23.68 7.48 15.08
C TRP A 99 -23.31 8.45 16.20
N VAL A 100 -22.75 9.62 15.88
CA VAL A 100 -22.42 10.65 16.89
C VAL A 100 -23.69 11.11 17.62
N GLN A 101 -24.78 11.37 16.90
CA GLN A 101 -26.07 11.77 17.47
C GLN A 101 -26.65 10.68 18.38
N TRP A 102 -26.62 9.41 17.95
CA TRP A 102 -27.02 8.28 18.77
C TRP A 102 -26.16 8.15 20.03
N ARG A 103 -24.83 8.30 19.92
CA ARG A 103 -23.95 8.18 21.08
C ARG A 103 -24.23 9.29 22.09
N ARG A 104 -24.46 10.52 21.62
CA ARG A 104 -24.85 11.68 22.44
C ARG A 104 -26.15 11.42 23.20
N SER A 105 -27.17 10.87 22.55
CA SER A 105 -28.45 10.55 23.21
C SER A 105 -28.31 9.46 24.28
N GLN A 106 -27.38 8.52 24.12
CA GLN A 106 -27.07 7.50 25.12
C GLN A 106 -26.30 8.06 26.33
N SER A 107 -25.40 9.03 26.11
CA SER A 107 -24.60 9.67 27.17
C SER A 107 -25.35 10.75 27.97
N ALA A 108 -26.45 11.30 27.43
CA ALA A 108 -27.27 12.29 28.14
C ALA A 108 -27.87 11.77 29.47
N GLY A 109 -27.90 10.44 29.70
CA GLY A 109 -28.37 9.81 30.94
C GLY A 109 -27.28 9.15 31.81
N ARG A 110 -26.01 9.12 31.40
CA ARG A 110 -24.91 8.51 32.18
C ARG A 110 -23.69 9.42 32.16
N ARG A 111 -23.37 10.04 33.30
CA ARG A 111 -22.11 10.77 33.54
C ARG A 111 -20.91 9.83 33.35
N ARG A 112 -20.40 9.72 32.12
CA ARG A 112 -19.10 9.11 31.82
C ARG A 112 -18.07 10.21 31.73
N SER A 113 -17.20 10.29 32.73
CA SER A 113 -16.22 11.37 32.93
C SER A 113 -15.11 11.47 31.88
N ASN A 114 -15.03 10.53 30.92
CA ASN A 114 -13.99 10.48 29.88
C ASN A 114 -14.55 10.43 28.45
N ALA A 115 -15.76 10.96 28.22
CA ALA A 115 -16.33 10.96 26.87
C ALA A 115 -15.50 11.89 25.96
N VAL A 116 -14.72 11.31 25.04
CA VAL A 116 -14.15 12.02 23.89
C VAL A 116 -15.25 12.89 23.30
N THR A 117 -15.02 14.21 23.23
CA THR A 117 -15.99 15.17 22.70
C THR A 117 -16.15 14.95 21.20
N LEU A 118 -16.96 13.96 20.82
CA LEU A 118 -17.16 13.60 19.42
C LEU A 118 -17.84 14.74 18.69
N LYS A 119 -17.19 15.24 17.64
CA LYS A 119 -17.71 16.27 16.74
C LYS A 119 -18.50 15.61 15.62
N GLU A 120 -19.67 16.16 15.30
CA GLU A 120 -20.52 15.65 14.21
C GLU A 120 -19.90 15.91 12.85
N ASN A 121 -19.26 17.06 12.67
CA ASN A 121 -18.49 17.36 11.48
C ASN A 121 -17.08 16.78 11.63
N ILE A 122 -16.77 15.81 10.78
CA ILE A 122 -15.51 15.07 10.82
C ILE A 122 -14.30 15.95 10.50
N LEU A 123 -14.51 17.05 9.76
CA LEU A 123 -13.45 17.99 9.38
C LEU A 123 -12.93 18.77 10.59
N ASP A 124 -13.77 18.96 11.62
CA ASP A 124 -13.42 19.72 12.83
C ASP A 124 -12.66 18.87 13.85
N CYS A 125 -12.55 17.55 13.64
CA CYS A 125 -11.78 16.65 14.50
C CYS A 125 -10.27 16.85 14.27
N SER A 126 -9.47 16.96 15.32
CA SER A 126 -8.02 16.73 15.17
C SER A 126 -7.74 15.29 14.72
N ALA A 127 -6.54 15.01 14.22
CA ALA A 127 -6.18 13.66 13.79
C ALA A 127 -6.30 12.63 14.93
N SER A 128 -5.90 12.99 16.16
CA SER A 128 -6.06 12.14 17.35
C SER A 128 -7.53 11.91 17.71
N GLU A 129 -8.35 12.97 17.75
CA GLU A 129 -9.79 12.86 18.02
C GLU A 129 -10.47 11.98 16.96
N LEU A 130 -10.04 12.10 15.70
CA LEU A 130 -10.56 11.31 14.61
C LEU A 130 -10.15 9.84 14.72
N ASN A 131 -8.90 9.53 15.08
CA ASN A 131 -8.45 8.15 15.32
C ASN A 131 -9.28 7.48 16.44
N ASP A 132 -9.48 8.15 17.57
CA ASP A 132 -10.26 7.62 18.69
C ASP A 132 -11.74 7.47 18.34
N GLY A 133 -12.28 8.47 17.63
CA GLY A 133 -13.65 8.47 17.16
C GLY A 133 -13.91 7.35 16.15
N LEU A 134 -13.00 7.13 15.19
CA LEU A 134 -13.08 6.03 14.23
C LEU A 134 -12.99 4.65 14.90
N CYS A 135 -12.15 4.48 15.93
CA CYS A 135 -12.12 3.25 16.72
C CYS A 135 -13.50 2.92 17.32
N CYS A 136 -14.18 3.93 17.86
CA CYS A 136 -15.52 3.74 18.43
C CYS A 136 -16.56 3.51 17.34
N PHE A 137 -16.49 4.30 16.26
CA PHE A 137 -17.41 4.25 15.13
C PHE A 137 -17.48 2.84 14.52
N ILE A 138 -16.36 2.23 14.16
CA ILE A 138 -16.37 0.88 13.55
C ILE A 138 -16.89 -0.21 14.48
N SER A 139 -16.86 0.02 15.79
CA SER A 139 -17.32 -0.95 16.80
C SER A 139 -18.81 -0.81 17.11
N GLU A 140 -19.35 0.41 16.98
CA GLU A 140 -20.69 0.76 17.48
C GLU A 140 -21.69 1.11 16.38
N VAL A 141 -21.23 1.50 15.19
CA VAL A 141 -22.11 1.98 14.12
C VAL A 141 -23.08 0.89 13.67
N LYS A 142 -24.36 1.24 13.62
CA LYS A 142 -25.45 0.37 13.19
C LYS A 142 -26.17 0.94 11.98
N ARG A 143 -26.73 0.06 11.17
CA ARG A 143 -27.59 0.42 10.05
C ARG A 143 -28.86 1.11 10.55
N PRO A 144 -29.60 1.85 9.70
CA PRO A 144 -30.87 2.47 10.09
C PRO A 144 -31.91 1.50 10.65
N ASP A 145 -31.86 0.23 10.23
CA ASP A 145 -32.73 -0.86 10.69
C ASP A 145 -32.27 -1.48 12.03
N GLY A 146 -31.18 -0.97 12.64
CA GLY A 146 -30.63 -1.46 13.91
C GLY A 146 -29.63 -2.62 13.76
N GLU A 147 -29.51 -3.19 12.57
CA GLU A 147 -28.61 -4.31 12.29
C GLU A 147 -27.14 -3.88 12.23
N GLN A 148 -26.24 -4.83 12.48
CA GLN A 148 -24.81 -4.58 12.32
C GLN A 148 -24.44 -4.42 10.84
N TYR A 149 -23.48 -3.54 10.56
CA TYR A 149 -22.92 -3.44 9.22
C TYR A 149 -22.05 -4.67 8.92
N SER A 150 -22.16 -5.19 7.70
CA SER A 150 -21.19 -6.17 7.22
C SER A 150 -19.78 -5.56 7.16
N THR A 151 -18.74 -6.37 7.30
CA THR A 151 -17.34 -5.93 7.23
C THR A 151 -17.03 -5.18 5.93
N SER A 152 -17.53 -5.65 4.79
CA SER A 152 -17.41 -4.95 3.50
C SER A 152 -18.16 -3.61 3.46
N SER A 153 -19.27 -3.47 4.19
CA SER A 153 -19.98 -2.20 4.32
C SER A 153 -19.25 -1.23 5.23
N LEU A 154 -18.69 -1.70 6.34
CA LEU A 154 -17.84 -0.88 7.23
C LEU A 154 -16.63 -0.34 6.46
N PHE A 155 -15.98 -1.18 5.65
CA PHE A 155 -14.87 -0.73 4.82
C PHE A 155 -15.29 0.34 3.82
N TYR A 156 -16.42 0.16 3.15
CA TYR A 156 -16.98 1.18 2.28
C TYR A 156 -17.22 2.51 3.00
N LEU A 157 -17.75 2.50 4.24
CA LEU A 157 -17.97 3.72 5.03
C LEU A 157 -16.64 4.42 5.37
N CYS A 158 -15.61 3.65 5.74
CA CYS A 158 -14.29 4.20 6.04
C CYS A 158 -13.62 4.80 4.79
N LEU A 159 -13.74 4.14 3.62
CA LEU A 159 -13.27 4.70 2.34
C LEU A 159 -14.02 5.98 1.99
N ALA A 160 -15.34 6.03 2.23
CA ALA A 160 -16.16 7.23 2.01
C ALA A 160 -15.73 8.39 2.92
N ILE A 161 -15.38 8.12 4.18
CA ILE A 161 -14.79 9.10 5.10
C ILE A 161 -13.43 9.58 4.57
N GLN A 162 -12.52 8.66 4.22
CA GLN A 162 -11.21 9.02 3.66
C GLN A 162 -11.34 9.90 2.41
N GLN A 163 -12.27 9.58 1.51
CA GLN A 163 -12.55 10.37 0.33
C GLN A 163 -13.02 11.79 0.69
N HIS A 164 -13.89 11.90 1.68
CA HIS A 164 -14.40 13.20 2.14
C HIS A 164 -13.31 14.07 2.75
N LEU A 165 -12.41 13.48 3.55
CA LEU A 165 -11.24 14.19 4.10
C LEU A 165 -10.40 14.78 2.96
N PHE A 166 -10.07 13.98 1.95
CA PHE A 166 -9.29 14.42 0.79
C PHE A 166 -9.98 15.50 -0.05
N GLN A 167 -11.30 15.38 -0.28
CA GLN A 167 -12.07 16.37 -1.05
C GLN A 167 -12.11 17.73 -0.36
N ASN A 168 -11.95 17.77 0.96
CA ASN A 168 -11.96 18.99 1.76
C ASN A 168 -10.55 19.43 2.21
N GLY A 169 -9.51 18.97 1.51
CA GLY A 169 -8.14 19.47 1.70
C GLY A 169 -7.34 18.81 2.83
N ARG A 170 -7.91 17.84 3.56
CA ARG A 170 -7.13 17.06 4.54
C ARG A 170 -6.36 15.96 3.82
N THR A 171 -5.03 15.99 3.94
CA THR A 171 -4.12 15.09 3.21
C THR A 171 -3.75 13.82 3.96
N GLU A 172 -4.23 13.66 5.18
CA GLU A 172 -3.97 12.49 6.01
C GLU A 172 -4.63 11.22 5.45
N ASN A 173 -4.00 10.07 5.70
CA ASN A 173 -4.49 8.75 5.31
C ASN A 173 -4.86 7.93 6.56
N ILE A 174 -6.15 7.75 6.79
CA ILE A 174 -6.67 7.06 7.99
C ILE A 174 -6.25 5.58 8.06
N PHE A 175 -5.83 4.97 6.95
CA PHE A 175 -5.46 3.56 6.92
C PHE A 175 -3.96 3.32 7.09
N SER A 176 -3.14 4.34 6.78
CA SER A 176 -1.69 4.16 6.59
C SER A 176 -0.83 5.10 7.45
N ASP A 177 -1.34 6.26 7.85
CA ASP A 177 -0.56 7.21 8.66
C ASP A 177 -0.46 6.72 10.11
N LEU A 178 0.70 6.94 10.72
CA LEU A 178 1.04 6.41 12.05
C LEU A 178 0.08 6.89 13.15
N ILE A 179 -0.43 8.12 13.04
CA ILE A 179 -1.39 8.68 14.01
C ILE A 179 -2.71 7.90 14.06
N TYR A 180 -3.03 7.12 13.02
CA TYR A 180 -4.23 6.27 12.94
C TYR A 180 -3.95 4.80 13.24
N ASN A 181 -2.78 4.44 13.79
CA ASN A 181 -2.39 3.04 13.97
C ASN A 181 -3.37 2.25 14.86
N GLN A 182 -3.95 2.90 15.88
CA GLN A 182 -4.94 2.26 16.74
C GLN A 182 -6.20 1.89 15.96
N PHE A 183 -6.74 2.82 15.17
CA PHE A 183 -7.87 2.55 14.27
C PHE A 183 -7.50 1.49 13.24
N SER A 184 -6.36 1.62 12.56
CA SER A 184 -5.93 0.70 11.51
C SER A 184 -5.78 -0.74 12.02
N THR A 185 -5.25 -0.91 13.24
CA THR A 185 -5.13 -2.21 13.89
C THR A 185 -6.50 -2.82 14.19
N LYS A 186 -7.39 -2.09 14.88
CA LYS A 186 -8.74 -2.57 15.19
C LYS A 186 -9.54 -2.89 13.93
N PHE A 187 -9.43 -2.04 12.93
CA PHE A 187 -10.13 -2.21 11.66
C PHE A 187 -9.62 -3.43 10.89
N THR A 188 -8.31 -3.69 10.90
CA THR A 188 -7.71 -4.90 10.32
C THR A 188 -8.27 -6.17 10.98
N GLU A 189 -8.40 -6.20 12.31
CA GLU A 189 -8.99 -7.33 13.04
C GLU A 189 -10.47 -7.57 12.69
N ILE A 190 -11.24 -6.51 12.45
CA ILE A 190 -12.61 -6.64 11.93
C ILE A 190 -12.60 -7.21 10.51
N LEU A 191 -11.72 -6.73 9.65
CA LEU A 191 -11.64 -7.17 8.25
C LEU A 191 -11.12 -8.60 8.09
N LYS A 192 -10.28 -9.11 9.01
CA LYS A 192 -9.87 -10.53 9.02
C LYS A 192 -11.05 -11.49 9.09
N ARG A 193 -12.18 -11.04 9.66
CA ARG A 193 -13.44 -11.80 9.74
C ARG A 193 -14.27 -11.71 8.46
N PHE A 194 -13.80 -11.01 7.43
CA PHE A 194 -14.50 -10.91 6.15
C PHE A 194 -14.60 -12.28 5.49
N GLN A 195 -15.83 -12.75 5.35
CA GLN A 195 -16.20 -13.93 4.61
C GLN A 195 -16.92 -13.48 3.33
N PRO A 196 -16.34 -13.70 2.13
CA PRO A 196 -17.00 -13.33 0.88
C PRO A 196 -18.20 -14.24 0.63
N ALA A 197 -19.37 -13.81 1.11
CA ALA A 197 -20.64 -14.48 0.86
C ALA A 197 -20.96 -14.48 -0.65
N VAL A 198 -21.34 -15.66 -1.15
CA VAL A 198 -21.78 -15.84 -2.54
C VAL A 198 -23.30 -15.77 -2.55
N ARG A 199 -23.87 -14.80 -3.27
CA ARG A 199 -25.31 -14.81 -3.51
C ARG A 199 -25.64 -15.91 -4.52
N ALA A 200 -26.83 -16.52 -4.40
CA ALA A 200 -27.39 -17.38 -5.44
C ALA A 200 -27.24 -16.68 -6.82
N GLY A 201 -26.46 -17.29 -7.72
CA GLY A 201 -26.03 -16.69 -8.98
C GLY A 201 -24.54 -16.34 -9.09
N GLY A 202 -23.70 -16.66 -8.08
CA GLY A 202 -22.24 -16.59 -8.19
C GLY A 202 -21.63 -15.20 -8.03
N SER A 203 -22.43 -14.18 -7.69
CA SER A 203 -21.96 -12.81 -7.47
C SER A 203 -21.39 -12.64 -6.05
N ILE A 204 -20.19 -12.04 -5.97
CA ILE A 204 -19.48 -11.80 -4.71
C ILE A 204 -20.06 -10.58 -4.01
N GLN A 205 -20.43 -10.74 -2.74
CA GLN A 205 -21.05 -9.69 -1.93
C GLN A 205 -20.03 -8.73 -1.27
N SER A 206 -18.98 -8.32 -2.01
CA SER A 206 -18.16 -7.18 -1.57
C SER A 206 -18.74 -5.87 -2.11
N ARG A 207 -18.92 -4.90 -1.21
CA ARG A 207 -19.33 -3.53 -1.54
C ARG A 207 -18.15 -2.65 -1.91
N VAL A 208 -16.92 -3.14 -1.82
CA VAL A 208 -15.71 -2.38 -2.09
C VAL A 208 -15.18 -2.75 -3.46
N GLU A 209 -15.09 -1.75 -4.32
CA GLU A 209 -14.62 -1.86 -5.69
C GLU A 209 -13.21 -1.28 -5.79
N GLU A 210 -12.41 -1.83 -6.70
CA GLU A 210 -11.07 -1.32 -7.01
C GLU A 210 -11.08 0.18 -7.33
N GLU A 211 -12.09 0.66 -8.09
CA GLU A 211 -12.21 2.07 -8.45
C GLU A 211 -12.26 2.98 -7.22
N PHE A 212 -12.91 2.53 -6.14
CA PHE A 212 -13.01 3.32 -4.92
C PHE A 212 -11.64 3.51 -4.27
N LEU A 213 -10.77 2.50 -4.30
CA LEU A 213 -9.43 2.61 -3.75
C LEU A 213 -8.57 3.59 -4.55
N TRP A 214 -8.73 3.65 -5.87
CA TRP A 214 -8.09 4.66 -6.71
C TRP A 214 -8.61 6.07 -6.40
N GLU A 215 -9.93 6.24 -6.29
CA GLU A 215 -10.55 7.53 -5.99
C GLU A 215 -10.09 8.10 -4.64
N CYS A 216 -10.07 7.27 -3.60
CA CYS A 216 -9.66 7.68 -2.25
C CYS A 216 -8.16 7.49 -1.98
N LYS A 217 -7.34 7.44 -3.04
CA LYS A 217 -5.87 7.45 -2.96
C LYS A 217 -5.27 6.35 -2.07
N GLN A 218 -5.95 5.21 -1.98
CA GLN A 218 -5.40 3.99 -1.35
C GLN A 218 -4.54 3.19 -2.32
N LEU A 219 -4.64 3.50 -3.61
CA LEU A 219 -3.77 3.01 -4.68
C LEU A 219 -3.17 4.19 -5.45
N GLY A 220 -1.94 4.05 -5.91
CA GLY A 220 -1.13 5.08 -6.58
C GLY A 220 0.26 5.18 -5.98
N ALA A 221 0.93 6.32 -6.18
CA ALA A 221 2.24 6.61 -5.55
C ALA A 221 2.22 7.93 -4.78
N TYR A 222 1.15 8.16 -4.01
CA TYR A 222 0.97 9.38 -3.23
C TYR A 222 1.87 9.45 -1.98
N SER A 223 2.33 8.29 -1.50
CA SER A 223 3.31 8.14 -0.43
C SER A 223 4.01 6.78 -0.55
N PRO A 224 5.14 6.53 0.14
CA PRO A 224 5.86 5.27 0.05
C PRO A 224 4.99 4.06 0.39
N ILE A 225 4.19 4.16 1.45
CA ILE A 225 3.33 3.05 1.89
C ILE A 225 2.18 2.79 0.92
N ILE A 226 1.63 3.83 0.28
CA ILE A 226 0.58 3.67 -0.75
C ILE A 226 1.13 3.06 -2.04
N LEU A 227 2.38 3.39 -2.41
CA LEU A 227 3.05 2.73 -3.52
C LEU A 227 3.22 1.22 -3.26
N LEU A 228 3.69 0.84 -2.06
CA LEU A 228 3.80 -0.55 -1.67
C LEU A 228 2.45 -1.26 -1.65
N ASN A 229 1.41 -0.62 -1.11
CA ASN A 229 0.04 -1.14 -1.13
C ASN A 229 -0.45 -1.39 -2.56
N THR A 230 -0.07 -0.54 -3.51
CA THR A 230 -0.45 -0.66 -4.92
C THR A 230 0.23 -1.83 -5.61
N LEU A 231 1.53 -2.01 -5.37
CA LEU A 231 2.25 -3.18 -5.89
C LEU A 231 1.74 -4.49 -5.28
N LEU A 232 1.43 -4.47 -3.98
CA LEU A 232 0.79 -5.57 -3.28
C LEU A 232 -0.57 -5.90 -3.90
N PHE A 233 -1.41 -4.89 -4.11
CA PHE A 233 -2.70 -5.03 -4.77
C PHE A 233 -2.60 -5.67 -6.16
N PHE A 234 -1.63 -5.24 -6.97
CA PHE A 234 -1.38 -5.86 -8.28
C PHE A 234 -1.00 -7.33 -8.15
N CYS A 235 -0.11 -7.69 -7.22
CA CYS A 235 0.28 -9.08 -7.01
C CYS A 235 -0.94 -9.93 -6.60
N SER A 236 -1.78 -9.44 -5.68
CA SER A 236 -3.00 -10.14 -5.28
C SER A 236 -4.01 -10.27 -6.43
N LYS A 237 -4.18 -9.22 -7.26
CA LYS A 237 -5.14 -9.20 -8.36
C LYS A 237 -4.72 -10.03 -9.57
N TYR A 238 -3.45 -9.96 -9.96
CA TYR A 238 -2.94 -10.61 -11.17
C TYR A 238 -2.38 -12.01 -10.90
N PHE A 239 -1.74 -12.23 -9.76
CA PHE A 239 -1.11 -13.51 -9.43
C PHE A 239 -1.95 -14.35 -8.46
N GLY A 240 -2.97 -13.75 -7.85
CA GLY A 240 -3.83 -14.44 -6.88
C GLY A 240 -3.20 -14.56 -5.50
N PHE A 241 -2.15 -13.79 -5.19
CA PHE A 241 -1.52 -13.85 -3.88
C PHE A 241 -2.49 -13.38 -2.79
N SER A 242 -2.61 -14.20 -1.75
CA SER A 242 -3.54 -14.03 -0.64
C SER A 242 -2.91 -14.20 0.73
N THR A 243 -1.63 -14.56 0.81
CA THR A 243 -0.90 -14.68 2.09
C THR A 243 0.38 -13.87 2.10
N VAL A 244 0.82 -13.47 3.29
CA VAL A 244 2.07 -12.71 3.49
C VAL A 244 3.26 -13.49 2.94
N GLU A 245 3.26 -14.82 3.10
CA GLU A 245 4.32 -15.72 2.63
C GLU A 245 4.45 -15.68 1.11
N GLN A 246 3.34 -15.70 0.38
CA GLN A 246 3.35 -15.58 -1.09
C GLN A 246 3.94 -14.24 -1.54
N HIS A 247 3.58 -13.15 -0.86
CA HIS A 247 4.17 -11.84 -1.14
C HIS A 247 5.67 -11.79 -0.80
N ARG A 248 6.11 -12.47 0.26
CA ARG A 248 7.54 -12.55 0.66
C ARG A 248 8.41 -13.38 -0.28
N GLN A 249 7.82 -14.24 -1.12
CA GLN A 249 8.57 -14.97 -2.14
C GLN A 249 9.06 -14.07 -3.28
N LEU A 250 8.52 -12.86 -3.41
CA LEU A 250 8.95 -11.89 -4.41
C LEU A 250 10.30 -11.28 -4.03
N SER A 251 11.13 -11.02 -5.04
CA SER A 251 12.39 -10.31 -4.86
C SER A 251 12.78 -9.50 -6.09
N PHE A 252 13.53 -8.41 -5.91
CA PHE A 252 13.98 -7.55 -7.01
C PHE A 252 14.71 -8.32 -8.13
N ALA A 253 15.64 -9.22 -7.78
CA ALA A 253 16.41 -9.98 -8.76
C ALA A 253 15.57 -10.88 -9.68
N HIS A 254 14.31 -11.16 -9.31
CA HIS A 254 13.42 -12.05 -10.06
C HIS A 254 12.30 -11.30 -10.78
N VAL A 255 12.39 -9.97 -10.86
CA VAL A 255 11.46 -9.14 -11.63
C VAL A 255 12.19 -8.53 -12.82
N MET A 256 11.77 -8.91 -14.01
CA MET A 256 12.36 -8.40 -15.26
C MET A 256 11.32 -7.60 -16.02
N ARG A 257 11.76 -6.48 -16.61
CA ARG A 257 11.00 -5.79 -17.64
C ARG A 257 11.23 -6.49 -18.97
N CYS A 258 10.15 -6.90 -19.62
CA CYS A 258 10.20 -7.52 -20.93
C CYS A 258 9.36 -6.71 -21.92
N SER A 259 9.67 -6.82 -23.21
CA SER A 259 8.81 -6.33 -24.27
C SER A 259 8.65 -7.38 -25.34
N ARG A 260 7.44 -7.50 -25.88
CA ARG A 260 7.13 -8.38 -27.00
C ARG A 260 6.55 -7.55 -28.13
N THR A 261 7.11 -7.70 -29.33
CA THR A 261 6.57 -7.10 -30.54
C THR A 261 5.58 -8.08 -31.17
N GLY A 262 4.33 -7.64 -31.33
CA GLY A 262 3.31 -8.42 -32.02
C GLY A 262 3.54 -8.45 -33.54
N LYS A 263 2.80 -9.31 -34.24
CA LYS A 263 2.85 -9.41 -35.71
C LYS A 263 2.48 -8.09 -36.41
N ASP A 264 1.67 -7.26 -35.75
CA ASP A 264 1.26 -5.94 -36.22
C ASP A 264 2.29 -4.83 -35.87
N ASN A 265 3.54 -5.22 -35.58
CA ASN A 265 4.62 -4.34 -35.10
C ASN A 265 4.30 -3.55 -33.82
N THR A 266 3.22 -3.91 -33.11
CA THR A 266 2.84 -3.27 -31.84
C THR A 266 3.71 -3.80 -30.72
N LYS A 267 4.48 -2.92 -30.07
CA LYS A 267 5.32 -3.27 -28.92
C LYS A 267 4.49 -3.28 -27.63
N VAL A 268 4.50 -4.40 -26.92
CA VAL A 268 3.81 -4.55 -25.63
C VAL A 268 4.83 -4.78 -24.53
N THR A 269 4.85 -3.90 -23.53
CA THR A 269 5.71 -4.04 -22.34
C THR A 269 4.98 -4.80 -21.23
N PHE A 270 5.71 -5.60 -20.46
CA PHE A 270 5.20 -6.27 -19.27
C PHE A 270 6.31 -6.54 -18.25
N LEU A 271 5.93 -6.77 -16.99
CA LEU A 271 6.81 -7.31 -15.96
C LEU A 271 6.67 -8.82 -15.91
N LEU A 272 7.80 -9.51 -15.85
CA LEU A 272 7.90 -10.94 -15.66
C LEU A 272 8.48 -11.22 -14.27
N PHE A 273 7.71 -11.92 -13.45
CA PHE A 273 8.10 -12.36 -12.12
C PHE A 273 8.39 -13.84 -12.17
N LYS A 274 9.62 -14.22 -11.83
CA LYS A 274 10.00 -15.62 -11.63
C LYS A 274 9.75 -15.96 -10.16
N ALA A 275 8.96 -17.00 -9.91
CA ALA A 275 8.87 -17.55 -8.56
C ALA A 275 10.24 -18.09 -8.16
N ARG A 276 10.62 -17.92 -6.88
CA ARG A 276 11.76 -18.64 -6.33
C ARG A 276 11.41 -20.13 -6.41
N GLY A 277 12.04 -20.82 -7.34
CA GLY A 277 11.94 -22.27 -7.43
C GLY A 277 12.43 -22.87 -6.12
N THR A 278 11.76 -23.91 -5.65
CA THR A 278 12.33 -24.91 -4.76
C THR A 278 13.52 -25.55 -5.47
N GLU A 279 14.66 -24.87 -5.50
CA GLU A 279 15.87 -25.37 -6.15
C GLU A 279 16.74 -26.25 -5.23
N ASN A 280 16.30 -26.57 -4.01
CA ASN A 280 17.03 -27.45 -3.10
C ASN A 280 16.16 -28.60 -2.57
N GLN A 281 16.05 -29.65 -3.37
CA GLN A 281 16.09 -31.03 -2.85
C GLN A 281 16.63 -31.92 -3.98
N ALA A 282 17.93 -31.82 -4.22
CA ALA A 282 18.69 -32.83 -4.92
C ALA A 282 19.43 -33.68 -3.87
N GLU A 283 19.47 -34.98 -4.14
CA GLU A 283 20.20 -36.06 -3.46
C GLU A 283 19.50 -36.74 -2.27
N SER A 284 18.73 -37.78 -2.59
CA SER A 284 19.20 -39.13 -2.24
C SER A 284 18.80 -40.12 -3.34
N ASP A 285 19.79 -40.92 -3.72
CA ASP A 285 19.81 -41.90 -4.81
C ASP A 285 18.77 -43.01 -4.65
N ALA A 286 18.15 -43.42 -5.76
CA ALA A 286 18.27 -44.78 -6.31
C ALA A 286 17.30 -45.03 -7.48
N ASP A 287 17.85 -45.73 -8.46
CA ASP A 287 17.23 -46.52 -9.53
C ASP A 287 16.61 -45.85 -10.77
N GLY A 288 17.11 -46.34 -11.92
CA GLY A 288 17.03 -45.69 -13.22
C GLY A 288 15.82 -46.04 -14.07
N VAL A 289 15.30 -45.03 -14.77
CA VAL A 289 14.50 -45.14 -16.02
C VAL A 289 14.70 -43.85 -16.84
N PRO A 290 14.88 -43.87 -18.18
CA PRO A 290 15.18 -42.66 -18.94
C PRO A 290 13.91 -41.82 -19.22
N ALA A 291 13.53 -40.97 -18.25
CA ALA A 291 12.41 -40.03 -18.39
C ALA A 291 12.78 -38.73 -19.15
N LYS A 292 13.28 -38.86 -20.39
CA LYS A 292 13.76 -37.70 -21.19
C LYS A 292 12.68 -36.85 -21.89
N LYS A 293 11.37 -37.04 -21.60
CA LYS A 293 10.29 -36.27 -22.28
C LYS A 293 9.21 -35.65 -21.38
N ARG A 294 9.27 -35.81 -20.06
CA ARG A 294 8.35 -35.13 -19.11
C ARG A 294 8.99 -33.99 -18.30
N LYS A 295 10.31 -33.86 -18.31
CA LYS A 295 11.05 -32.88 -17.48
C LYS A 295 11.20 -31.47 -18.08
N LYS A 296 10.55 -31.15 -19.21
CA LYS A 296 10.58 -29.80 -19.82
C LYS A 296 9.43 -28.89 -19.37
N ASN A 297 8.34 -29.45 -18.81
CA ASN A 297 7.15 -28.67 -18.43
C ASN A 297 7.07 -28.29 -16.94
N GLU A 298 7.85 -28.91 -16.05
CA GLU A 298 7.80 -28.63 -14.60
C GLU A 298 8.92 -27.70 -14.11
N ALA A 299 9.98 -27.48 -14.91
CA ALA A 299 11.07 -26.57 -14.59
C ALA A 299 10.83 -25.11 -15.05
N GLU A 300 9.74 -24.84 -15.77
CA GLU A 300 9.27 -23.48 -15.98
C GLU A 300 8.52 -23.00 -14.71
N GLY A 301 9.28 -22.70 -13.65
CA GLY A 301 8.73 -22.10 -12.43
C GLY A 301 7.72 -21.01 -12.80
N LYS A 302 6.49 -21.13 -12.28
CA LYS A 302 5.29 -20.39 -12.69
C LYS A 302 5.63 -18.93 -13.03
N LYS A 303 5.85 -18.66 -14.32
CA LYS A 303 6.23 -17.34 -14.85
C LYS A 303 5.02 -16.42 -14.76
N LEU A 304 5.03 -15.51 -13.79
CA LEU A 304 3.91 -14.60 -13.50
C LEU A 304 4.10 -13.28 -14.29
N LYS A 305 3.06 -12.82 -15.00
CA LYS A 305 3.16 -11.65 -15.91
C LYS A 305 2.20 -10.52 -15.52
N MET A 306 2.68 -9.28 -15.47
CA MET A 306 1.86 -8.06 -15.35
C MET A 306 2.02 -7.17 -16.56
N MET A 307 0.92 -6.89 -17.26
CA MET A 307 0.94 -6.09 -18.48
C MET A 307 1.05 -4.59 -18.18
N GLU A 308 1.68 -3.85 -19.09
CA GLU A 308 1.57 -2.39 -19.13
C GLU A 308 0.12 -1.95 -19.34
N ASN A 309 -0.27 -0.86 -18.71
CA ASN A 309 -1.53 -0.17 -18.98
C ASN A 309 -1.21 1.14 -19.72
N PRO A 310 -1.23 1.15 -21.06
CA PRO A 310 -0.91 2.34 -21.83
C PRO A 310 -1.98 3.43 -21.73
N GLU A 311 -3.23 3.06 -21.40
CA GLU A 311 -4.35 4.01 -21.32
C GLU A 311 -4.27 4.91 -20.08
N ASN A 312 -3.69 4.40 -18.98
CA ASN A 312 -3.55 5.15 -17.75
C ASN A 312 -2.20 4.87 -17.06
N PRO A 313 -1.17 5.68 -17.33
CA PRO A 313 0.16 5.52 -16.73
C PRO A 313 0.16 5.56 -15.20
N LEU A 314 -0.74 6.34 -14.56
CA LEU A 314 -0.83 6.43 -13.10
C LEU A 314 -1.36 5.16 -12.43
N ARG A 315 -2.03 4.31 -13.20
CA ARG A 315 -2.56 3.00 -12.75
C ARG A 315 -1.82 1.84 -13.40
N CYS A 316 -0.69 2.11 -14.05
CA CYS A 316 0.06 1.11 -14.80
C CYS A 316 1.02 0.33 -13.89
N PRO A 317 0.91 -1.02 -13.81
CA PRO A 317 1.83 -1.84 -13.01
C PRO A 317 3.30 -1.64 -13.38
N VAL A 318 3.61 -1.59 -14.69
CA VAL A 318 4.99 -1.38 -15.19
C VAL A 318 5.55 -0.03 -14.72
N LYS A 319 4.82 1.07 -14.93
CA LYS A 319 5.25 2.43 -14.53
C LYS A 319 5.36 2.62 -13.02
N LEU A 320 4.42 2.07 -12.26
CA LEU A 320 4.47 2.15 -10.79
C LEU A 320 5.63 1.34 -10.22
N TYR A 321 5.95 0.18 -10.82
CA TYR A 321 7.14 -0.59 -10.43
C TYR A 321 8.45 0.12 -10.82
N GLU A 322 8.53 0.74 -12.00
CA GLU A 322 9.67 1.57 -12.39
C GLU A 322 9.89 2.72 -11.41
N PHE A 323 8.80 3.40 -11.02
CA PHE A 323 8.85 4.45 -10.01
C PHE A 323 9.29 3.91 -8.64
N TYR A 324 8.84 2.71 -8.26
CA TYR A 324 9.32 2.07 -7.04
C TYR A 324 10.84 1.82 -7.09
N LEU A 325 11.34 1.24 -8.17
CA LEU A 325 12.78 1.00 -8.37
C LEU A 325 13.60 2.29 -8.32
N SER A 326 13.11 3.39 -8.91
CA SER A 326 13.82 4.67 -8.91
C SER A 326 13.95 5.28 -7.52
N LYS A 327 13.02 4.95 -6.60
CA LYS A 327 13.04 5.37 -5.19
C LYS A 327 13.79 4.41 -4.25
N CYS A 328 14.35 3.33 -4.79
CA CYS A 328 15.18 2.36 -4.06
C CYS A 328 16.66 2.60 -4.35
N SER A 329 17.53 2.34 -3.37
CA SER A 329 18.98 2.36 -3.57
C SER A 329 19.41 1.30 -4.61
N GLU A 330 20.54 1.50 -5.27
CA GLU A 330 21.00 0.53 -6.27
C GLU A 330 21.37 -0.83 -5.65
N SER A 331 21.90 -0.82 -4.42
CA SER A 331 22.27 -2.01 -3.66
C SER A 331 21.11 -2.99 -3.44
N VAL A 332 19.87 -2.50 -3.28
CA VAL A 332 18.72 -3.38 -3.05
C VAL A 332 18.16 -3.97 -4.35
N ARG A 333 18.44 -3.38 -5.51
CA ARG A 333 17.89 -3.84 -6.81
C ARG A 333 18.42 -5.21 -7.22
N GLN A 334 19.58 -5.62 -6.69
CA GLN A 334 20.19 -6.92 -6.96
C GLN A 334 19.80 -7.98 -5.93
N ARG A 335 19.04 -7.62 -4.88
CA ARG A 335 18.66 -8.57 -3.84
C ARG A 335 17.65 -9.60 -4.34
N SER A 336 17.91 -10.86 -4.00
CA SER A 336 17.09 -12.03 -4.36
C SER A 336 16.16 -12.47 -3.23
N ASP A 337 16.11 -11.74 -2.12
CA ASP A 337 15.41 -12.14 -0.90
C ASP A 337 14.31 -11.19 -0.43
N MET A 338 14.15 -10.03 -1.07
CA MET A 338 13.13 -9.07 -0.69
C MET A 338 12.59 -8.26 -1.88
N PHE A 339 11.31 -7.87 -1.77
CA PHE A 339 10.63 -7.00 -2.73
C PHE A 339 9.98 -5.80 -2.08
N TYR A 340 9.38 -5.94 -0.89
CA TYR A 340 8.74 -4.85 -0.16
C TYR A 340 9.69 -4.27 0.90
N LEU A 341 10.13 -3.04 0.68
CA LEU A 341 11.08 -2.34 1.55
C LEU A 341 10.37 -1.49 2.61
N HIS A 342 11.03 -1.25 3.74
CA HIS A 342 10.52 -0.37 4.78
C HIS A 342 10.65 1.11 4.35
N PRO A 343 9.54 1.89 4.35
CA PRO A 343 9.57 3.33 4.11
C PRO A 343 10.51 4.08 5.07
N ASP A 344 11.31 5.00 4.55
CA ASP A 344 12.10 5.90 5.39
C ASP A 344 11.20 6.99 5.98
N CYS A 345 11.20 7.15 7.31
CA CYS A 345 10.36 8.13 7.99
C CYS A 345 10.76 9.59 7.70
N SER A 346 12.00 9.81 7.25
CA SER A 346 12.52 11.14 6.90
C SER A 346 12.25 11.54 5.45
N CYS A 347 11.74 10.62 4.62
CA CYS A 347 11.56 10.91 3.20
C CYS A 347 10.40 11.87 2.97
N VAL A 348 10.67 12.87 2.15
CA VAL A 348 9.66 13.74 1.54
C VAL A 348 9.42 13.33 0.08
N PRO A 349 8.31 13.77 -0.55
CA PRO A 349 7.96 13.38 -1.92
C PRO A 349 9.07 13.63 -2.96
N SER A 350 9.84 14.72 -2.81
CA SER A 350 10.96 15.07 -3.69
C SER A 350 12.24 14.27 -3.43
N SER A 351 12.30 13.49 -2.35
CA SER A 351 13.49 12.73 -2.00
C SER A 351 13.86 11.73 -3.10
N PRO A 352 15.16 11.57 -3.40
CA PRO A 352 15.62 10.58 -4.37
C PRO A 352 15.31 9.16 -3.90
N LEU A 353 15.44 8.90 -2.60
CA LEU A 353 15.14 7.62 -1.97
C LEU A 353 13.93 7.76 -1.05
N TRP A 354 13.03 6.79 -1.11
CA TRP A 354 11.87 6.69 -0.20
C TRP A 354 11.94 5.48 0.74
N PHE A 355 12.83 4.54 0.45
CA PHE A 355 12.88 3.24 1.13
C PHE A 355 14.28 2.95 1.64
N SER A 356 14.33 2.35 2.82
CA SER A 356 15.54 1.79 3.40
C SER A 356 15.85 0.40 2.83
N SER A 357 17.00 -0.19 3.21
CA SER A 357 17.34 -1.57 2.86
C SER A 357 16.69 -2.64 3.78
N ALA A 358 15.86 -2.21 4.73
CA ALA A 358 15.15 -3.10 5.65
C ALA A 358 13.85 -3.64 5.02
N PRO A 359 13.41 -4.86 5.37
CA PRO A 359 12.16 -5.41 4.88
C PRO A 359 10.95 -4.72 5.50
N LEU A 360 9.85 -4.65 4.77
CA LEU A 360 8.57 -4.19 5.30
C LEU A 360 8.10 -5.11 6.44
N ASP A 361 7.61 -4.50 7.52
CA ASP A 361 7.07 -5.22 8.67
C ASP A 361 5.89 -6.12 8.27
N GLY A 362 5.86 -7.34 8.83
CA GLY A 362 4.85 -8.35 8.51
C GLY A 362 3.43 -7.93 8.87
N ARG A 363 3.23 -7.19 9.96
CA ARG A 363 1.91 -6.72 10.40
C ARG A 363 1.38 -5.63 9.48
N VAL A 364 2.27 -4.74 9.03
CA VAL A 364 1.92 -3.70 8.04
C VAL A 364 1.52 -4.34 6.71
N MET A 365 2.27 -5.35 6.25
CA MET A 365 1.94 -6.12 5.05
C MET A 365 0.60 -6.86 5.19
N GLU A 366 0.37 -7.52 6.33
CA GLU A 366 -0.89 -8.19 6.63
C GLU A 366 -2.08 -7.21 6.59
N ALA A 367 -1.95 -6.04 7.20
CA ALA A 367 -3.01 -5.03 7.20
C ALA A 367 -3.35 -4.53 5.78
N MET A 368 -2.34 -4.31 4.93
CA MET A 368 -2.54 -3.98 3.51
C MET A 368 -3.22 -5.12 2.74
N LEU A 369 -2.79 -6.35 2.99
CA LEU A 369 -3.30 -7.54 2.33
C LEU A 369 -4.76 -7.82 2.71
N VAL A 370 -5.12 -7.76 3.99
CA VAL A 370 -6.49 -7.95 4.48
C VAL A 370 -7.45 -6.93 3.83
N ARG A 371 -7.04 -5.67 3.71
CA ARG A 371 -7.82 -4.65 2.98
C ARG A 371 -7.94 -4.97 1.50
N THR A 372 -6.85 -5.36 0.85
CA THR A 372 -6.80 -5.76 -0.56
C THR A 372 -7.73 -6.94 -0.85
N LEU A 373 -7.72 -7.96 0.01
CA LEU A 373 -8.58 -9.13 -0.11
C LEU A 373 -10.06 -8.83 0.10
N SER A 374 -10.40 -7.71 0.73
CA SER A 374 -11.79 -7.29 0.87
C SER A 374 -12.37 -6.70 -0.43
N VAL A 375 -11.54 -6.46 -1.46
CA VAL A 375 -11.95 -5.84 -2.73
C VAL A 375 -12.60 -6.87 -3.66
N ARG A 376 -13.73 -6.50 -4.26
CA ARG A 376 -14.56 -7.37 -5.11
C ARG A 376 -13.78 -7.97 -6.28
N GLU A 377 -13.02 -7.16 -7.01
CA GLU A 377 -12.28 -7.59 -8.21
C GLU A 377 -11.20 -8.62 -7.88
N VAL A 378 -10.54 -8.50 -6.73
CA VAL A 378 -9.55 -9.45 -6.23
C VAL A 378 -10.21 -10.79 -5.88
N GLN A 379 -11.34 -10.73 -5.16
CA GLN A 379 -12.12 -11.91 -4.80
C GLN A 379 -12.65 -12.66 -6.03
N CYS A 380 -13.13 -11.93 -7.04
CA CYS A 380 -13.59 -12.51 -8.30
C CYS A 380 -12.47 -13.27 -9.03
N ARG A 381 -11.25 -12.73 -8.99
CA ARG A 381 -10.06 -13.36 -9.58
C ARG A 381 -9.67 -14.64 -8.83
N GLN A 382 -9.59 -14.59 -7.50
CA GLN A 382 -9.20 -15.74 -6.68
C GLN A 382 -10.14 -16.93 -6.88
N ARG A 383 -11.46 -16.67 -6.95
CA ARG A 383 -12.44 -17.73 -7.22
C ARG A 383 -12.33 -18.31 -8.62
N ARG A 384 -12.05 -17.50 -9.65
CA ARG A 384 -11.81 -18.03 -11.01
C ARG A 384 -10.60 -18.94 -11.06
N ALA A 385 -9.53 -18.62 -10.31
CA ALA A 385 -8.36 -19.47 -10.20
C ALA A 385 -8.67 -20.80 -9.48
N LEU A 386 -9.48 -20.78 -8.40
CA LEU A 386 -9.88 -21.99 -7.67
C LEU A 386 -10.92 -22.84 -8.41
N GLY A 387 -11.79 -22.23 -9.22
CA GLY A 387 -12.77 -22.94 -10.05
C GLY A 387 -12.13 -23.69 -11.22
N GLN A 388 -10.93 -23.28 -11.66
CA GLN A 388 -10.16 -23.98 -12.69
C GLN A 388 -9.41 -25.22 -12.14
N THR A 389 -9.21 -25.32 -10.82
CA THR A 389 -8.52 -26.46 -10.19
C THR A 389 -9.45 -27.59 -9.75
N SER A 390 -10.77 -27.39 -9.78
CA SER A 390 -11.77 -28.37 -9.31
C SER A 390 -12.45 -29.16 -10.45
N GLY A 391 -11.99 -29.00 -11.69
CA GLY A 391 -12.46 -29.78 -12.84
C GLY A 391 -11.44 -30.86 -13.20
N TYR A 392 -11.44 -31.96 -12.44
CA TYR A 392 -10.83 -33.23 -12.81
C TYR A 392 -11.78 -34.36 -12.44
#